data_AF-W3X0A6-F1
#
_entry.id   AF-W3X0A6-F1
#
_cell.length_a   1.000
_cell.length_b   1.000
_cell.length_c   1.000
_cell.angle_alpha   90.00
_cell.angle_beta   90.00
_cell.angle_gamma   90.00
#
_symmetry.space_group_name_H-M   'P 1'
#
loop_
_entity.id
_entity.type
_entity.pdbx_description
1 polymer ?
#
loop_
_entity_poly.entity_id
_entity_poly.type
_entity_poly.pdbx_seq_one_letter_code
_entity_poly.pdbx_strand_id
1 'polypeptide(L)'
;MASPHDGADDAVHELLARANGLLSELSTFAVHYNKVADSYSGDGAHHTASTVNYLRQQLKSEVQALNGILEKHSGPDSVMSTHRVSSTNLPFFESLWAYAKQSQDIVALRKWVCNGQFEGKDVLAPGTHIVHMPGDSIPSKHTTTLVDLITDGGRTWVKIAATTSKRLLWDMTKLGWAIGADDSDDGEDADITDDELEDIPLFKAAKSLAISAKAYRIRGASPAVRLILPRIASGESKDVDLVLNRIRALGIEVLCSNELENLTPVPLTEEILNQMVPSPLASFSDSLNIDTSILIGLISDFSHSSVEKQSWFTAMQLGHLANEQKRQIATTWIYPAMGSRRLICTPEAASTCREIVTTIGTPSEVARLNLLLCEDQTISREQLVQDFQKLSDHEVPADLRLPVKIVDNTPNTSDLPSEVWEALRDVTEPTKSVFAFGWASHYTTLTSNGAGITSLTKNLEDMSYQSKWPSVWLCPFSRSLVGVPKHLRDGEE
;
A
#
# COMPACT_ATOMS: atom_id res chain seq x y z
N MET A 1 -22.68 38.11 -35.05
CA MET A 1 -23.35 37.79 -33.78
C MET A 1 -23.36 36.28 -33.68
N ALA A 2 -22.46 35.70 -32.88
CA ALA A 2 -22.48 34.27 -32.58
C ALA A 2 -23.74 33.97 -31.77
N SER A 3 -24.47 32.93 -32.14
CA SER A 3 -25.70 32.55 -31.47
C SER A 3 -25.36 31.98 -30.09
N PRO A 4 -26.12 32.25 -29.01
CA PRO A 4 -25.84 31.73 -27.67
C PRO A 4 -25.87 30.19 -27.56
N HIS A 5 -26.30 29.50 -28.63
CA HIS A 5 -26.22 28.04 -28.78
C HIS A 5 -24.77 27.52 -28.98
N ASP A 6 -23.93 28.21 -29.76
CA ASP A 6 -22.58 27.71 -30.10
C ASP A 6 -21.66 27.65 -28.85
N GLY A 7 -21.74 28.65 -27.97
CA GLY A 7 -20.84 28.73 -26.80
C GLY A 7 -21.13 27.70 -25.69
N ALA A 8 -22.35 27.16 -25.63
CA ALA A 8 -22.71 26.13 -24.65
C ALA A 8 -22.23 24.74 -25.10
N ASP A 9 -22.33 24.45 -26.38
CA ASP A 9 -21.81 23.21 -26.97
C ASP A 9 -20.29 23.16 -26.93
N ASP A 10 -19.61 24.27 -27.23
CA ASP A 10 -18.16 24.38 -27.11
C ASP A 10 -17.68 24.07 -25.67
N ALA A 11 -18.38 24.56 -24.65
CA ALA A 11 -18.05 24.30 -23.25
C ALA A 11 -18.25 22.82 -22.87
N VAL A 12 -19.29 22.15 -23.38
CA VAL A 12 -19.50 20.72 -23.15
C VAL A 12 -18.47 19.87 -23.90
N HIS A 13 -18.10 20.26 -25.13
CA HIS A 13 -17.02 19.62 -25.88
C HIS A 13 -15.67 19.72 -25.16
N GLU A 14 -15.35 20.87 -24.56
CA GLU A 14 -14.15 21.05 -23.74
C GLU A 14 -14.17 20.15 -22.50
N LEU A 15 -15.29 20.08 -21.78
CA LEU A 15 -15.45 19.19 -20.63
C LEU A 15 -15.29 17.72 -21.02
N LEU A 16 -15.85 17.31 -22.15
CA LEU A 16 -15.70 15.96 -22.70
C LEU A 16 -14.25 15.66 -23.06
N ALA A 17 -13.54 16.61 -23.68
CA ALA A 17 -12.13 16.44 -24.01
C ALA A 17 -11.28 16.21 -22.74
N ARG A 18 -11.48 17.02 -21.71
CA ARG A 18 -10.80 16.87 -20.41
C ARG A 18 -11.15 15.55 -19.70
N ALA A 19 -12.43 15.19 -19.66
CA ALA A 19 -12.89 13.95 -19.05
C ALA A 19 -12.33 12.70 -19.76
N ASN A 20 -12.26 12.73 -21.10
CA ASN A 20 -11.65 11.65 -21.88
C ASN A 20 -10.13 11.57 -21.69
N GLY A 21 -9.44 12.72 -21.62
CA GLY A 21 -8.02 12.79 -21.29
C GLY A 21 -7.72 12.13 -19.93
N LEU A 22 -8.51 12.48 -18.92
CA LEU A 22 -8.40 11.90 -17.58
C LEU A 22 -8.68 10.39 -17.57
N LEU A 23 -9.68 9.93 -18.33
CA LEU A 23 -10.00 8.51 -18.46
C LEU A 23 -8.86 7.72 -19.14
N SER A 24 -8.18 8.34 -20.11
CA SER A 24 -6.99 7.78 -20.75
C SER A 24 -5.84 7.61 -19.76
N GLU A 25 -5.51 8.65 -19.00
CA GLU A 25 -4.47 8.61 -17.96
C GLU A 25 -4.74 7.52 -16.91
N LEU A 26 -5.97 7.46 -16.38
CA LEU A 26 -6.38 6.43 -15.43
C LEU A 26 -6.29 5.01 -16.01
N SER A 27 -6.53 4.86 -17.32
CA SER A 27 -6.42 3.58 -18.01
C SER A 27 -4.96 3.14 -18.13
N THR A 28 -4.06 4.06 -18.48
CA THR A 28 -2.61 3.82 -18.48
C THR A 28 -2.11 3.42 -17.11
N PHE A 29 -2.51 4.16 -16.07
CA PHE A 29 -2.15 3.84 -14.69
C PHE A 29 -2.66 2.45 -14.28
N ALA A 30 -3.91 2.10 -14.58
CA ALA A 30 -4.46 0.78 -14.25
C ALA A 30 -3.67 -0.37 -14.88
N VAL A 31 -3.26 -0.22 -16.15
CA VAL A 31 -2.45 -1.22 -16.86
C VAL A 31 -1.07 -1.34 -16.22
N HIS A 32 -0.42 -0.21 -15.95
CA HIS A 32 0.90 -0.18 -15.31
C HIS A 32 0.85 -0.75 -13.89
N TYR A 33 -0.16 -0.37 -13.10
CA TYR A 33 -0.39 -0.90 -11.75
C TYR A 33 -0.50 -2.42 -11.77
N ASN A 34 -1.34 -2.99 -12.64
CA ASN A 34 -1.48 -4.46 -12.73
C ASN A 34 -0.15 -5.13 -13.06
N LYS A 35 0.61 -4.59 -14.02
CA LYS A 35 1.93 -5.12 -14.40
C LYS A 35 2.90 -5.16 -13.21
N VAL A 36 2.97 -4.07 -12.44
CA VAL A 36 3.87 -3.97 -11.28
C VAL A 36 3.36 -4.81 -10.11
N ALA A 37 2.07 -4.76 -9.83
CA ALA A 37 1.47 -5.46 -8.69
C ALA A 37 1.45 -6.99 -8.88
N ASP A 38 1.30 -7.46 -10.12
CA ASP A 38 1.55 -8.86 -10.50
C ASP A 38 3.00 -9.26 -10.21
N SER A 39 3.96 -8.33 -10.21
CA SER A 39 5.38 -8.63 -9.97
C SER A 39 5.73 -8.72 -8.47
N TYR A 40 4.89 -8.15 -7.57
CA TYR A 40 5.23 -8.00 -6.15
C TYR A 40 4.13 -8.36 -5.13
N SER A 41 2.96 -8.81 -5.55
CA SER A 41 1.99 -9.42 -4.62
C SER A 41 1.27 -10.66 -5.19
N GLY A 42 1.04 -11.66 -4.33
CA GLY A 42 0.13 -12.77 -4.64
C GLY A 42 -1.34 -12.35 -4.63
N ASP A 43 -1.72 -11.47 -3.69
CA ASP A 43 -3.13 -11.07 -3.47
C ASP A 43 -3.38 -9.54 -3.30
N GLY A 44 -2.37 -8.76 -2.88
CA GLY A 44 -2.51 -7.33 -2.55
C GLY A 44 -2.85 -6.43 -3.75
N ALA A 45 -2.35 -6.78 -4.94
CA ALA A 45 -2.61 -6.12 -6.23
C ALA A 45 -4.09 -5.97 -6.54
N HIS A 46 -4.88 -6.97 -6.18
CA HIS A 46 -6.28 -7.03 -6.56
C HIS A 46 -7.10 -5.91 -5.91
N HIS A 47 -6.74 -5.46 -4.70
CA HIS A 47 -7.52 -4.44 -4.02
C HIS A 47 -7.38 -3.06 -4.67
N THR A 48 -6.18 -2.56 -4.83
CA THR A 48 -5.98 -1.25 -5.46
C THR A 48 -6.47 -1.28 -6.91
N ALA A 49 -6.19 -2.35 -7.67
CA ALA A 49 -6.72 -2.52 -9.02
C ALA A 49 -8.25 -2.41 -9.07
N SER A 50 -8.95 -3.00 -8.10
CA SER A 50 -10.42 -2.87 -7.98
C SER A 50 -10.86 -1.43 -7.72
N THR A 51 -10.14 -0.68 -6.88
CA THR A 51 -10.46 0.72 -6.57
C THR A 51 -10.19 1.66 -7.75
N VAL A 52 -9.12 1.43 -8.50
CA VAL A 52 -8.82 2.15 -9.74
C VAL A 52 -9.91 1.89 -10.78
N ASN A 53 -10.33 0.64 -10.93
CA ASN A 53 -11.41 0.28 -11.86
C ASN A 53 -12.75 0.89 -11.45
N TYR A 54 -13.04 0.96 -10.15
CA TYR A 54 -14.23 1.66 -9.64
C TYR A 54 -14.21 3.15 -10.02
N LEU A 55 -13.09 3.85 -9.79
CA LEU A 55 -12.96 5.27 -10.17
C LEU A 55 -13.12 5.46 -11.69
N ARG A 56 -12.50 4.60 -12.50
CA ARG A 56 -12.67 4.60 -13.97
C ARG A 56 -14.14 4.44 -14.37
N GLN A 57 -14.88 3.58 -13.69
CA GLN A 57 -16.30 3.39 -13.98
C GLN A 57 -17.13 4.63 -13.61
N GLN A 58 -16.83 5.30 -12.49
CA GLN A 58 -17.48 6.56 -12.14
C GLN A 58 -17.24 7.65 -13.20
N LEU A 59 -15.99 7.79 -13.65
CA LEU A 59 -15.65 8.76 -14.69
C LEU A 59 -16.29 8.41 -16.05
N LYS A 60 -16.37 7.12 -16.41
CA LYS A 60 -17.11 6.69 -17.62
C LYS A 60 -18.58 7.08 -17.55
N SER A 61 -19.23 6.89 -16.41
CA SER A 61 -20.62 7.32 -16.21
C SER A 61 -20.77 8.84 -16.34
N GLU A 62 -19.80 9.62 -15.86
CA GLU A 62 -19.78 11.08 -16.03
C GLU A 62 -19.65 11.48 -17.51
N VAL A 63 -18.75 10.84 -18.26
CA VAL A 63 -18.61 11.05 -19.71
C VAL A 63 -19.91 10.71 -20.45
N GLN A 64 -20.57 9.61 -20.08
CA GLN A 64 -21.87 9.24 -20.64
C GLN A 64 -22.96 10.27 -20.33
N ALA A 65 -22.97 10.83 -19.12
CA ALA A 65 -23.91 11.88 -18.74
C ALA A 65 -23.69 13.17 -19.56
N LEU A 66 -22.43 13.57 -19.78
CA LEU A 66 -22.07 14.71 -20.62
C LEU A 66 -22.47 14.50 -22.10
N ASN A 67 -22.21 13.31 -22.66
CA ASN A 67 -22.67 12.96 -24.01
C ASN A 67 -24.20 13.01 -24.13
N GLY A 68 -24.93 12.52 -23.13
CA GLY A 68 -26.39 12.58 -23.11
C GLY A 68 -26.95 14.01 -22.99
N ILE A 69 -26.17 14.97 -22.49
CA ILE A 69 -26.53 16.40 -22.52
C ILE A 69 -26.40 16.94 -23.95
N LEU A 70 -25.32 16.59 -24.65
CA LEU A 70 -25.07 17.02 -26.04
C LEU A 70 -26.12 16.45 -27.02
N GLU A 71 -26.47 15.16 -26.89
CA GLU A 71 -27.49 14.51 -27.71
C GLU A 71 -28.88 15.14 -27.53
N LYS A 72 -29.24 15.52 -26.30
CA LYS A 72 -30.49 16.24 -26.00
C LYS A 72 -30.45 17.71 -26.41
N HIS A 73 -29.25 18.28 -26.61
CA HIS A 73 -29.11 19.63 -27.15
C HIS A 73 -29.34 19.70 -28.65
N SER A 74 -29.02 18.63 -29.37
CA SER A 74 -29.22 18.51 -30.82
C SER A 74 -30.69 18.35 -31.25
N GLY A 75 -31.65 18.34 -30.32
CA GLY A 75 -33.08 18.20 -30.58
C GLY A 75 -33.81 19.54 -30.81
N PRO A 76 -34.95 19.54 -31.54
CA PRO A 76 -35.62 20.77 -31.99
C PRO A 76 -36.23 21.68 -30.90
N ASP A 77 -36.34 21.22 -29.63
CA ASP A 77 -36.93 21.97 -28.50
C ASP A 77 -35.93 22.22 -27.34
N SER A 78 -34.63 22.32 -27.62
CA SER A 78 -33.62 22.29 -26.56
C SER A 78 -33.27 23.66 -25.94
N VAL A 79 -33.59 23.82 -24.66
CA VAL A 79 -32.94 24.80 -23.77
C VAL A 79 -31.83 24.08 -22.99
N MET A 80 -30.58 24.46 -23.24
CA MET A 80 -29.42 24.01 -22.48
C MET A 80 -29.57 24.43 -21.01
N SER A 81 -29.70 23.46 -20.11
CA SER A 81 -29.66 23.76 -18.68
C SER A 81 -28.20 24.03 -18.29
N THR A 82 -27.77 25.29 -18.34
CA THR A 82 -26.45 25.75 -17.89
C THR A 82 -26.12 25.22 -16.48
N HIS A 83 -27.17 25.03 -15.65
CA HIS A 83 -27.07 24.42 -14.34
C HIS A 83 -26.51 22.98 -14.38
N ARG A 84 -26.85 22.17 -15.39
CA ARG A 84 -26.33 20.80 -15.54
C ARG A 84 -24.86 20.75 -15.94
N VAL A 85 -24.42 21.67 -16.81
CA VAL A 85 -23.01 21.81 -17.18
C VAL A 85 -22.19 22.25 -15.97
N SER A 86 -22.73 23.16 -15.14
CA SER A 86 -22.08 23.59 -13.91
C SER A 86 -22.10 22.57 -12.76
N SER A 87 -22.92 21.52 -12.84
CA SER A 87 -23.07 20.49 -11.81
C SER A 87 -22.25 19.22 -12.06
N THR A 88 -21.34 19.24 -13.04
CA THR A 88 -20.45 18.11 -13.31
C THR A 88 -19.53 17.83 -12.11
N ASN A 89 -19.23 16.56 -11.88
CA ASN A 89 -18.23 16.13 -10.90
C ASN A 89 -16.80 16.17 -11.45
N LEU A 90 -16.60 16.60 -12.70
CA LEU A 90 -15.28 16.61 -13.34
C LEU A 90 -14.21 17.37 -12.53
N PRO A 91 -14.45 18.57 -11.94
CA PRO A 91 -13.46 19.27 -11.13
C PRO A 91 -12.98 18.46 -9.92
N PHE A 92 -13.86 17.63 -9.34
CA PHE A 92 -13.48 16.71 -8.26
C PHE A 92 -12.51 15.64 -8.77
N PHE A 93 -12.82 15.01 -9.91
CA PHE A 93 -11.96 13.97 -10.49
C PHE A 93 -10.61 14.51 -10.96
N GLU A 94 -10.59 15.72 -11.55
CA GLU A 94 -9.36 16.42 -11.94
C GLU A 94 -8.49 16.71 -10.72
N SER A 95 -9.07 17.23 -9.63
CA SER A 95 -8.34 17.52 -8.39
C SER A 95 -7.80 16.24 -7.75
N LEU A 96 -8.61 15.18 -7.72
CA LEU A 96 -8.21 13.86 -7.21
C LEU A 96 -7.01 13.32 -7.97
N TRP A 97 -7.07 13.37 -9.29
CA TRP A 97 -6.02 12.80 -10.11
C TRP A 97 -4.76 13.66 -10.14
N ALA A 98 -4.88 14.99 -10.17
CA ALA A 98 -3.76 15.91 -10.09
C ALA A 98 -2.94 15.66 -8.81
N TYR A 99 -3.63 15.51 -7.67
CA TYR A 99 -2.98 15.20 -6.41
C TYR A 99 -2.42 13.77 -6.38
N ALA A 100 -3.14 12.78 -6.93
CA ALA A 100 -2.66 11.41 -7.03
C ALA A 100 -1.33 11.32 -7.80
N LYS A 101 -1.17 12.07 -8.91
CA LYS A 101 0.07 12.11 -9.70
C LYS A 101 1.28 12.67 -8.95
N GLN A 102 1.07 13.44 -7.89
CA GLN A 102 2.13 13.98 -7.05
C GLN A 102 2.43 13.08 -5.85
N SER A 103 1.57 12.10 -5.60
CA SER A 103 1.68 11.19 -4.47
C SER A 103 2.57 9.99 -4.79
N GLN A 104 2.93 9.23 -3.76
CA GLN A 104 3.69 7.99 -3.89
C GLN A 104 2.90 6.82 -3.32
N ASP A 105 3.20 5.60 -3.75
CA ASP A 105 2.66 4.36 -3.17
C ASP A 105 1.13 4.41 -2.95
N ILE A 106 0.36 4.63 -4.03
CA ILE A 106 -1.10 4.70 -3.98
C ILE A 106 -1.66 3.32 -3.62
N VAL A 107 -2.33 3.26 -2.47
CA VAL A 107 -2.92 2.03 -1.94
C VAL A 107 -4.39 1.90 -2.35
N ALA A 108 -5.15 2.99 -2.37
CA ALA A 108 -6.56 2.93 -2.72
C ALA A 108 -7.09 4.29 -3.19
N LEU A 109 -8.12 4.22 -4.04
CA LEU A 109 -8.92 5.35 -4.47
C LEU A 109 -10.37 5.14 -3.99
N ARG A 110 -10.99 6.17 -3.42
CA ARG A 110 -12.42 6.14 -3.02
C ARG A 110 -12.75 4.96 -2.10
N LYS A 111 -11.97 4.80 -1.03
CA LYS A 111 -12.11 3.69 -0.07
C LYS A 111 -12.96 4.10 1.14
N TRP A 112 -13.99 3.31 1.43
CA TRP A 112 -14.74 3.42 2.68
C TRP A 112 -13.96 2.80 3.83
N VAL A 113 -13.89 3.53 4.95
CA VAL A 113 -13.29 3.11 6.22
C VAL A 113 -14.33 3.25 7.33
N CYS A 114 -14.20 2.44 8.39
CA CYS A 114 -15.15 2.45 9.49
C CYS A 114 -14.76 3.52 10.53
N ASN A 115 -15.76 4.17 11.13
CA ASN A 115 -15.57 5.07 12.27
C ASN A 115 -15.75 4.26 13.55
N GLY A 116 -14.68 3.90 14.23
CA GLY A 116 -14.81 3.30 15.55
C GLY A 116 -13.48 2.83 16.10
N GLN A 117 -13.26 3.12 17.38
CA GLN A 117 -12.37 2.29 18.19
C GLN A 117 -13.02 0.90 18.23
N PHE A 118 -12.36 -0.09 17.64
CA PHE A 118 -12.77 -1.48 17.83
C PHE A 118 -12.52 -1.75 19.33
N GLU A 119 -13.51 -2.28 20.06
CA GLU A 119 -13.41 -2.45 21.52
C GLU A 119 -12.09 -3.12 21.91
N GLY A 120 -11.14 -2.32 22.43
CA GLY A 120 -9.81 -2.76 22.85
C GLY A 120 -8.85 -3.21 21.74
N LYS A 121 -9.09 -2.86 20.45
CA LYS A 121 -8.22 -3.25 19.32
C LYS A 121 -7.97 -2.08 18.37
N ASP A 122 -6.71 -1.75 18.14
CA ASP A 122 -6.30 -0.90 17.02
C ASP A 122 -6.37 -1.74 15.73
N VAL A 123 -7.10 -1.29 14.70
CA VAL A 123 -7.24 -2.05 13.44
C VAL A 123 -6.28 -1.51 12.38
N LEU A 124 -5.70 -2.40 11.58
CA LEU A 124 -4.81 -2.01 10.49
C LEU A 124 -5.56 -1.29 9.37
N ALA A 125 -4.91 -0.27 8.80
CA ALA A 125 -5.50 0.43 7.67
C ALA A 125 -5.66 -0.49 6.45
N PRO A 126 -6.66 -0.23 5.60
CA PRO A 126 -6.80 -0.95 4.34
C PRO A 126 -5.51 -0.86 3.51
N GLY A 127 -4.94 -2.01 3.15
CA GLY A 127 -3.75 -2.13 2.30
C GLY A 127 -2.39 -2.19 3.03
N THR A 128 -2.38 -2.25 4.37
CA THR A 128 -1.14 -2.45 5.15
C THR A 128 -0.95 -3.88 5.65
N HIS A 129 -1.88 -4.77 5.33
CA HIS A 129 -1.79 -6.19 5.66
C HIS A 129 -0.78 -6.88 4.73
N ILE A 130 0.24 -7.50 5.32
CA ILE A 130 1.22 -8.33 4.62
C ILE A 130 0.59 -9.67 4.14
N VAL A 131 -0.47 -10.13 4.82
CA VAL A 131 -1.35 -11.24 4.41
C VAL A 131 -2.80 -10.78 4.56
N HIS A 132 -3.61 -10.93 3.50
CA HIS A 132 -5.04 -10.65 3.58
C HIS A 132 -5.70 -11.72 4.46
N MET A 133 -6.10 -11.38 5.68
CA MET A 133 -6.97 -12.24 6.48
C MET A 133 -8.42 -11.98 6.05
N PRO A 134 -9.15 -12.97 5.50
CA PRO A 134 -10.59 -12.84 5.28
C PRO A 134 -11.30 -12.97 6.62
N GLY A 135 -11.92 -11.88 7.08
CA GLY A 135 -12.54 -11.78 8.41
C GLY A 135 -11.52 -11.27 9.45
N ASP A 136 -11.85 -10.41 10.40
CA ASP A 136 -13.12 -10.21 11.07
C ASP A 136 -13.24 -8.79 11.62
N SER A 137 -14.49 -8.41 11.89
CA SER A 137 -15.01 -7.14 12.40
C SER A 137 -15.25 -6.05 11.35
N ILE A 138 -16.25 -6.26 10.49
CA ILE A 138 -17.18 -5.16 10.21
C ILE A 138 -18.06 -5.07 11.45
N PRO A 139 -17.86 -4.11 12.36
CA PRO A 139 -18.66 -4.04 13.55
C PRO A 139 -20.05 -3.54 13.14
N SER A 140 -21.11 -4.17 13.66
CA SER A 140 -22.46 -4.12 13.11
C SER A 140 -23.18 -2.77 13.21
N LYS A 141 -22.52 -1.72 13.75
CA LYS A 141 -23.16 -0.43 14.12
C LYS A 141 -22.34 0.86 13.84
N HIS A 142 -21.31 0.84 12.99
CA HIS A 142 -20.46 2.04 12.80
C HIS A 142 -20.79 2.87 11.55
N THR A 143 -20.72 4.19 11.70
CA THR A 143 -20.72 5.17 10.60
C THR A 143 -19.47 4.94 9.73
N THR A 144 -19.58 5.05 8.42
CA THR A 144 -18.44 4.92 7.51
C THR A 144 -18.01 6.27 6.97
N THR A 145 -16.70 6.46 6.79
CA THR A 145 -16.12 7.64 6.13
C THR A 145 -15.50 7.23 4.81
N LEU A 146 -15.72 8.01 3.76
CA LEU A 146 -15.08 7.81 2.47
C LEU A 146 -13.76 8.58 2.41
N VAL A 147 -12.65 7.86 2.27
CA VAL A 147 -11.33 8.42 1.96
C VAL A 147 -11.18 8.46 0.44
N ASP A 148 -10.87 9.62 -0.13
CA ASP A 148 -10.82 9.78 -1.58
C ASP A 148 -9.52 9.21 -2.17
N LEU A 149 -8.41 9.32 -1.44
CA LEU A 149 -7.12 8.78 -1.84
C LEU A 149 -6.31 8.34 -0.60
N ILE A 150 -5.72 7.14 -0.68
CA ILE A 150 -4.82 6.59 0.33
C ILE A 150 -3.44 6.39 -0.32
N THR A 151 -2.42 7.03 0.25
CA THR A 151 -1.06 7.17 -0.32
C THR A 151 0.02 6.89 0.72
N ASP A 152 1.30 6.93 0.29
CA ASP A 152 2.47 6.71 1.12
C ASP A 152 2.45 5.35 1.82
N GLY A 153 1.99 4.32 1.10
CA GLY A 153 1.82 2.97 1.65
C GLY A 153 0.75 2.90 2.73
N GLY A 154 -0.24 3.80 2.68
CA GLY A 154 -1.35 3.89 3.62
C GLY A 154 -1.26 5.06 4.59
N ARG A 155 -0.06 5.60 4.81
CA ARG A 155 0.24 6.58 5.89
C ARG A 155 -0.42 7.94 5.69
N THR A 156 -0.88 8.26 4.49
CA THR A 156 -1.53 9.55 4.20
C THR A 156 -2.92 9.32 3.62
N TRP A 157 -3.92 9.87 4.30
CA TRP A 157 -5.33 9.80 3.93
C TRP A 157 -5.79 11.17 3.45
N VAL A 158 -6.35 11.20 2.25
CA VAL A 158 -6.70 12.45 1.58
C VAL A 158 -8.20 12.48 1.33
N LYS A 159 -8.82 13.59 1.71
CA LYS A 159 -10.21 13.93 1.39
C LYS A 159 -10.24 15.12 0.46
N ILE A 160 -11.06 15.05 -0.57
CA ILE A 160 -11.24 16.16 -1.51
C ILE A 160 -12.69 16.62 -1.44
N ALA A 161 -12.89 17.89 -1.09
CA ALA A 161 -14.21 18.47 -1.02
C ALA A 161 -14.33 19.61 -2.04
N ALA A 162 -15.18 19.43 -3.05
CA ALA A 162 -15.46 20.43 -4.07
C ALA A 162 -16.42 21.55 -3.60
N THR A 163 -16.55 21.74 -2.28
CA THR A 163 -17.34 22.80 -1.65
C THR A 163 -16.73 24.16 -1.98
N THR A 164 -17.59 25.18 -2.15
CA THR A 164 -17.17 26.57 -2.39
C THR A 164 -17.34 27.43 -1.14
N SER A 165 -16.62 28.54 -1.05
CA SER A 165 -16.77 29.53 0.05
C SER A 165 -18.24 29.94 0.21
N LYS A 166 -18.91 30.25 -0.90
CA LYS A 166 -20.35 30.58 -0.92
C LYS A 166 -21.24 29.48 -0.35
N ARG A 167 -20.94 28.21 -0.66
CA ARG A 167 -21.73 27.08 -0.15
C ARG A 167 -21.54 26.92 1.36
N LEU A 168 -20.29 27.03 1.82
CA LEU A 168 -19.98 26.96 3.25
C LEU A 168 -20.65 28.07 4.04
N LEU A 169 -20.57 29.32 3.56
CA LEU A 169 -21.28 30.46 4.16
C LEU A 169 -22.79 30.23 4.20
N TRP A 170 -23.39 29.67 3.15
CA TRP A 170 -24.82 29.33 3.16
C TRP A 170 -25.16 28.27 4.21
N ASP A 171 -24.33 27.23 4.36
CA ASP A 171 -24.51 26.22 5.40
C ASP A 171 -24.40 26.85 6.80
N MET A 172 -23.48 27.80 7.02
CA MET A 172 -23.36 28.56 8.27
C MET A 172 -24.58 29.47 8.53
N THR A 173 -25.05 30.22 7.53
CA THR A 173 -26.25 31.07 7.67
C THR A 173 -27.47 30.24 8.06
N LYS A 174 -27.61 29.04 7.48
CA LYS A 174 -28.72 28.13 7.77
C LYS A 174 -28.74 27.70 9.24
N LEU A 175 -27.57 27.65 9.88
CA LEU A 175 -27.41 27.35 11.31
C LEU A 175 -27.56 28.59 12.20
N GLY A 176 -27.93 29.75 11.63
CA GLY A 176 -28.19 30.98 12.38
C GLY A 176 -26.94 31.83 12.66
N TRP A 177 -25.83 31.56 11.98
CA TRP A 177 -24.58 32.31 12.20
C TRP A 177 -24.66 33.71 11.59
N ALA A 178 -24.23 34.72 12.34
CA ALA A 178 -24.18 36.12 11.91
C ALA A 178 -22.90 36.39 11.09
N ILE A 179 -22.95 36.11 9.79
CA ILE A 179 -21.84 36.30 8.85
C ILE A 179 -21.54 37.81 8.69
N GLY A 180 -20.29 38.21 8.90
CA GLY A 180 -19.83 39.58 8.65
C GLY A 180 -20.34 40.64 9.64
N ALA A 181 -20.73 40.26 10.85
CA ALA A 181 -20.89 41.24 11.93
C ALA A 181 -19.50 41.81 12.26
N ASP A 182 -19.29 43.10 11.99
CA ASP A 182 -18.07 43.79 12.42
C ASP A 182 -18.00 43.72 13.96
N ASP A 183 -16.89 43.20 14.48
CA ASP A 183 -16.53 43.24 15.89
C ASP A 183 -16.34 44.70 16.32
N SER A 184 -17.46 45.37 16.55
CA SER A 184 -17.52 46.68 17.19
C SER A 184 -18.35 46.57 18.46
N ASP A 185 -17.87 45.77 19.41
CA ASP A 185 -17.80 46.11 20.84
C ASP A 185 -17.20 44.93 21.61
N ASP A 186 -16.31 45.25 22.56
CA ASP A 186 -15.66 44.40 23.57
C ASP A 186 -16.40 43.10 23.95
N GLY A 187 -16.24 42.05 23.13
CA GLY A 187 -16.74 40.71 23.37
C GLY A 187 -15.60 39.70 23.23
N GLU A 188 -15.36 38.93 24.28
CA GLU A 188 -14.46 37.77 24.28
C GLU A 188 -14.61 36.98 22.97
N ASP A 189 -13.49 36.60 22.32
CA ASP A 189 -13.47 35.67 21.18
C ASP A 189 -14.50 34.56 21.47
N ALA A 190 -15.65 34.59 20.81
CA ALA A 190 -16.70 33.61 21.05
C ALA A 190 -16.13 32.25 20.64
N ASP A 191 -15.69 31.45 21.62
CA ASP A 191 -15.03 30.17 21.39
C ASP A 191 -16.05 29.20 20.81
N ILE A 192 -16.15 29.19 19.47
CA ILE A 192 -17.04 28.30 18.75
C ILE A 192 -16.65 26.86 19.08
N THR A 193 -17.64 26.14 19.61
CA THR A 193 -17.46 24.77 20.03
C THR A 193 -17.54 23.81 18.84
N ASP A 194 -16.85 22.68 18.95
CA ASP A 194 -16.90 21.61 17.94
C ASP A 194 -18.33 21.07 17.73
N ASP A 195 -19.21 21.20 18.73
CA ASP A 195 -20.59 20.75 18.69
C ASP A 195 -21.45 21.66 17.79
N GLU A 196 -21.23 22.98 17.83
CA GLU A 196 -21.91 23.95 16.96
C GLU A 196 -21.51 23.80 15.48
N LEU A 197 -20.30 23.30 15.24
CA LEU A 197 -19.78 23.03 13.90
C LEU A 197 -20.19 21.67 13.35
N GLU A 198 -20.70 20.75 14.18
CA GLU A 198 -21.01 19.38 13.75
C GLU A 198 -22.15 19.29 12.72
N ASP A 199 -22.99 20.32 12.65
CA ASP A 199 -24.02 20.45 11.62
C ASP A 199 -23.50 20.97 10.27
N ILE A 200 -22.28 21.50 10.22
CA ILE A 200 -21.63 21.89 8.96
C ILE A 200 -21.09 20.64 8.27
N PRO A 201 -21.57 20.29 7.06
CA PRO A 201 -21.18 19.03 6.39
C PRO A 201 -19.68 18.86 6.18
N LEU A 202 -18.97 19.96 5.88
CA LEU A 202 -17.53 19.95 5.69
C LEU A 202 -16.77 19.61 6.98
N PHE A 203 -17.12 20.27 8.09
CA PHE A 203 -16.52 20.02 9.39
C PHE A 203 -16.83 18.60 9.87
N LYS A 204 -18.09 18.17 9.76
CA LYS A 204 -18.51 16.80 10.09
C LYS A 204 -17.70 15.75 9.34
N ALA A 205 -17.52 15.92 8.02
CA ALA A 205 -16.72 14.99 7.22
C ALA A 205 -15.24 14.97 7.65
N ALA A 206 -14.67 16.13 7.97
CA ALA A 206 -13.29 16.25 8.44
C ALA A 206 -13.10 15.61 9.84
N LYS A 207 -13.96 15.92 10.80
CA LYS A 207 -13.99 15.33 12.15
C LYS A 207 -14.14 13.81 12.08
N SER A 208 -15.08 13.33 11.27
CA SER A 208 -15.30 11.91 11.01
C SER A 208 -14.03 11.23 10.48
N LEU A 209 -13.35 11.84 9.51
CA LEU A 209 -12.12 11.31 8.93
C LEU A 209 -10.95 11.29 9.92
N ALA A 210 -10.77 12.34 10.72
CA ALA A 210 -9.74 12.37 11.76
C ALA A 210 -9.98 11.30 12.83
N ILE A 211 -11.24 11.09 13.24
CA ILE A 211 -11.62 10.01 14.16
C ILE A 211 -11.31 8.66 13.54
N SER A 212 -11.70 8.43 12.27
CA SER A 212 -11.37 7.19 11.56
C SER A 212 -9.86 6.98 11.56
N ALA A 213 -9.06 7.94 11.08
CA ALA A 213 -7.62 7.81 10.97
C ALA A 213 -6.96 7.46 12.33
N LYS A 214 -7.40 8.08 13.43
CA LYS A 214 -6.91 7.76 14.78
C LYS A 214 -7.23 6.33 15.23
N ALA A 215 -8.27 5.70 14.71
CA ALA A 215 -8.62 4.31 14.98
C ALA A 215 -7.77 3.30 14.18
N TYR A 216 -7.06 3.77 13.15
CA TYR A 216 -6.19 2.92 12.34
C TYR A 216 -4.72 3.07 12.71
N ARG A 217 -3.95 1.99 12.55
CA ARG A 217 -2.49 1.98 12.68
C ARG A 217 -1.84 1.47 11.41
N ILE A 218 -0.75 2.12 11.03
CA ILE A 218 0.09 1.76 9.89
C ILE A 218 1.53 1.80 10.36
N ARG A 219 2.10 0.62 10.60
CA ARG A 219 3.48 0.46 11.11
C ARG A 219 3.74 1.26 12.40
N GLY A 220 2.77 1.27 13.32
CA GLY A 220 2.86 1.92 14.63
C GLY A 220 2.33 3.36 14.70
N ALA A 221 1.96 3.99 13.59
CA ALA A 221 1.45 5.36 13.58
C ALA A 221 0.03 5.46 13.02
N SER A 222 -0.74 6.45 13.47
CA SER A 222 -1.98 6.86 12.78
C SER A 222 -1.66 7.46 11.41
N PRO A 223 -2.51 7.27 10.39
CA PRO A 223 -2.37 7.98 9.13
C PRO A 223 -2.49 9.49 9.34
N ALA A 224 -1.64 10.25 8.65
CA ALA A 224 -1.80 11.69 8.50
C ALA A 224 -3.04 11.98 7.64
N VAL A 225 -3.83 12.98 8.04
CA VAL A 225 -5.06 13.35 7.33
C VAL A 225 -4.87 14.67 6.61
N ARG A 226 -5.21 14.70 5.32
CA ARG A 226 -5.20 15.89 4.46
C ARG A 226 -6.59 16.18 3.91
N LEU A 227 -7.00 17.43 3.94
CA LEU A 227 -8.22 17.93 3.33
C LEU A 227 -7.88 18.92 2.21
N ILE A 228 -8.28 18.59 0.99
CA ILE A 228 -8.05 19.40 -0.21
C ILE A 228 -9.34 20.12 -0.59
N LEU A 229 -9.27 21.44 -0.70
CA LEU A 229 -10.36 22.34 -1.00
C LEU A 229 -10.05 23.14 -2.27
N PRO A 230 -10.25 22.56 -3.47
CA PRO A 230 -9.84 23.18 -4.74
C PRO A 230 -10.64 24.44 -5.10
N ARG A 231 -11.70 24.78 -4.35
CA ARG A 231 -12.63 25.89 -4.65
C ARG A 231 -12.85 26.83 -3.47
N ILE A 232 -11.96 26.79 -2.48
CA ILE A 232 -11.94 27.71 -1.34
C ILE A 232 -10.51 28.26 -1.28
N ALA A 233 -10.37 29.58 -1.30
CA ALA A 233 -9.10 30.25 -1.03
C ALA A 233 -9.05 30.65 0.44
N SER A 234 -7.93 30.36 1.12
CA SER A 234 -7.76 30.83 2.50
C SER A 234 -7.50 32.34 2.50
N GLY A 235 -8.04 33.06 3.49
CA GLY A 235 -7.95 34.52 3.58
C GLY A 235 -9.04 35.27 2.81
N GLU A 236 -9.94 34.58 2.09
CA GLU A 236 -11.04 35.21 1.35
C GLU A 236 -12.15 35.73 2.29
N SER A 237 -12.42 35.01 3.39
CA SER A 237 -13.50 35.34 4.33
C SER A 237 -13.13 34.88 5.74
N LYS A 238 -13.22 35.81 6.71
CA LYS A 238 -12.96 35.53 8.13
C LYS A 238 -13.81 34.36 8.66
N ASP A 239 -15.10 34.34 8.29
CA ASP A 239 -16.05 33.29 8.69
C ASP A 239 -15.65 31.91 8.14
N VAL A 240 -15.20 31.85 6.88
CA VAL A 240 -14.71 30.61 6.26
C VAL A 240 -13.42 30.16 6.94
N ASP A 241 -12.47 31.07 7.13
CA ASP A 241 -11.18 30.76 7.76
C ASP A 241 -11.35 30.29 9.21
N LEU A 242 -12.37 30.74 9.93
CA LEU A 242 -12.72 30.23 11.26
C LEU A 242 -13.01 28.73 11.24
N VAL A 243 -13.85 28.27 10.30
CA VAL A 243 -14.15 26.85 10.10
C VAL A 243 -12.88 26.09 9.70
N LEU A 244 -12.08 26.64 8.77
CA LEU A 244 -10.83 26.00 8.32
C LEU A 244 -9.83 25.83 9.46
N ASN A 245 -9.69 26.85 10.31
CA ASN A 245 -8.80 26.79 11.48
C ASN A 245 -9.27 25.77 12.50
N ARG A 246 -10.59 25.61 12.67
CA ARG A 246 -11.14 24.58 13.55
C ARG A 246 -10.93 23.17 12.99
N ILE A 247 -11.02 22.99 11.67
CA ILE A 247 -10.61 21.75 11.00
C ILE A 247 -9.11 21.47 11.22
N ARG A 248 -8.24 22.48 11.08
CA ARG A 248 -6.80 22.34 11.34
C ARG A 248 -6.51 21.94 12.79
N ALA A 249 -7.26 22.47 13.75
CA ALA A 249 -7.14 22.11 15.17
C ALA A 249 -7.42 20.63 15.47
N LEU A 250 -8.10 19.90 14.57
CA LEU A 250 -8.29 18.45 14.68
C LEU A 250 -7.04 17.63 14.32
N GLY A 251 -5.95 18.30 13.90
CA GLY A 251 -4.72 17.69 13.40
C GLY A 251 -4.78 17.36 11.91
N ILE A 252 -5.66 18.02 11.16
CA ILE A 252 -5.82 17.83 9.71
C ILE A 252 -5.03 18.92 8.97
N GLU A 253 -4.21 18.51 8.01
CA GLU A 253 -3.57 19.43 7.08
C GLU A 253 -4.60 19.88 6.03
N VAL A 254 -4.84 21.18 5.91
CA VAL A 254 -5.85 21.74 5.00
C VAL A 254 -5.16 22.51 3.87
N LEU A 255 -5.39 22.10 2.63
CA LEU A 255 -4.85 22.72 1.42
C LEU A 255 -5.96 23.39 0.61
N CYS A 256 -5.87 24.71 0.48
CA CYS A 256 -6.83 25.57 -0.23
C CYS A 256 -6.39 25.88 -1.66
N SER A 257 -7.29 26.45 -2.48
CA SER A 257 -7.04 26.69 -3.92
C SER A 257 -5.78 27.51 -4.19
N ASN A 258 -5.54 28.55 -3.40
CA ASN A 258 -4.35 29.41 -3.51
C ASN A 258 -3.03 28.68 -3.19
N GLU A 259 -3.08 27.64 -2.36
CA GLU A 259 -1.91 26.77 -2.08
C GLU A 259 -1.74 25.73 -3.19
N LEU A 260 -2.84 25.26 -3.76
CA LEU A 260 -2.88 24.29 -4.87
C LEU A 260 -2.47 24.91 -6.21
N GLU A 261 -2.67 26.21 -6.43
CA GLU A 261 -2.24 26.93 -7.64
C GLU A 261 -0.72 26.90 -7.84
N ASN A 262 0.05 26.74 -6.76
CA ASN A 262 1.50 26.56 -6.82
C ASN A 262 1.91 25.14 -7.25
N LEU A 263 0.96 24.21 -7.35
CA LEU A 263 1.23 22.85 -7.80
C LEU A 263 1.30 22.80 -9.32
N THR A 264 2.52 22.62 -9.83
CA THR A 264 2.76 22.49 -11.27
C THR A 264 2.00 21.27 -11.83
N PRO A 265 1.27 21.39 -12.95
CA PRO A 265 0.67 20.25 -13.63
C PRO A 265 1.74 19.20 -13.97
N VAL A 266 1.59 17.98 -13.43
CA VAL A 266 2.53 16.88 -13.66
C VAL A 266 2.02 16.02 -14.81
N PRO A 267 2.77 15.90 -15.94
CA PRO A 267 2.43 14.97 -17.00
C PRO A 267 2.61 13.53 -16.50
N LEU A 268 1.77 12.60 -16.98
CA LEU A 268 1.88 11.20 -16.62
C LEU A 268 3.04 10.54 -17.40
N THR A 269 4.25 10.61 -16.85
CA THR A 269 5.44 9.92 -17.38
C THR A 269 5.60 8.53 -16.76
N GLU A 270 6.53 7.73 -17.28
CA GLU A 270 6.84 6.41 -16.73
C GLU A 270 7.40 6.50 -15.31
N GLU A 271 8.21 7.53 -15.01
CA GLU A 271 8.73 7.80 -13.66
C GLU A 271 7.61 8.08 -12.67
N ILE A 272 6.63 8.90 -13.06
CA ILE A 272 5.46 9.21 -12.24
C ILE A 272 4.61 7.95 -12.03
N LEU A 273 4.41 7.14 -13.07
CA LEU A 273 3.71 5.86 -12.93
C LEU A 273 4.41 4.93 -11.92
N ASN A 274 5.73 4.79 -12.02
CA ASN A 274 6.52 3.97 -11.09
C ASN A 274 6.46 4.51 -9.66
N GLN A 275 6.45 5.83 -9.48
CA GLN A 275 6.30 6.48 -8.17
C GLN A 275 4.91 6.25 -7.57
N MET A 276 3.86 6.32 -8.38
CA MET A 276 2.48 6.19 -7.93
C MET A 276 2.12 4.76 -7.51
N VAL A 277 2.75 3.73 -8.08
CA VAL A 277 2.46 2.34 -7.72
C VAL A 277 3.28 1.92 -6.51
N PRO A 278 2.69 1.28 -5.48
CA PRO A 278 3.43 0.74 -4.35
C PRO A 278 4.54 -0.21 -4.80
N SER A 279 5.79 0.13 -4.53
CA SER A 279 6.93 -0.77 -4.73
C SER A 279 7.49 -1.18 -3.37
N PRO A 280 7.20 -2.40 -2.87
CA PRO A 280 7.77 -2.83 -1.59
C PRO A 280 9.30 -2.82 -1.62
N LEU A 281 9.89 -3.07 -2.80
CA LEU A 281 11.34 -3.14 -3.02
C LEU A 281 12.05 -1.80 -2.89
N ALA A 282 11.38 -0.68 -3.17
CA ALA A 282 11.97 0.65 -3.05
C ALA A 282 12.35 0.98 -1.59
N SER A 283 11.65 0.36 -0.63
CA SER A 283 11.87 0.54 0.81
C SER A 283 12.84 -0.46 1.44
N PHE A 284 13.41 -1.37 0.63
CA PHE A 284 14.35 -2.37 1.12
C PHE A 284 15.69 -1.74 1.48
N SER A 285 16.27 -2.16 2.60
CA SER A 285 17.63 -1.79 2.97
C SER A 285 18.69 -2.38 2.03
N ASP A 286 19.87 -1.76 1.98
CA ASP A 286 21.02 -2.24 1.19
C ASP A 286 21.53 -3.62 1.60
N SER A 287 21.26 -4.01 2.84
CA SER A 287 21.49 -5.35 3.37
C SER A 287 20.16 -6.01 3.68
N LEU A 288 19.95 -7.22 3.21
CA LEU A 288 18.76 -8.01 3.45
C LEU A 288 19.06 -9.10 4.46
N ASN A 289 18.18 -9.21 5.45
CA ASN A 289 18.20 -10.29 6.43
C ASN A 289 17.31 -11.44 5.94
N ILE A 290 17.89 -12.62 5.75
CA ILE A 290 17.25 -13.74 5.05
C ILE A 290 16.82 -14.79 6.07
N ASP A 291 15.51 -15.00 6.19
CA ASP A 291 14.92 -16.06 7.01
C ASP A 291 15.16 -17.45 6.42
N THR A 292 15.13 -18.48 7.28
CA THR A 292 15.31 -19.89 6.86
C THR A 292 14.36 -20.28 5.73
N SER A 293 13.12 -19.80 5.74
CA SER A 293 12.15 -20.13 4.69
C SER A 293 12.56 -19.63 3.30
N ILE A 294 13.25 -18.49 3.21
CA ILE A 294 13.80 -17.98 1.95
C ILE A 294 15.09 -18.71 1.57
N LEU A 295 15.94 -19.08 2.55
CA LEU A 295 17.09 -19.95 2.30
C LEU A 295 16.63 -21.28 1.68
N ILE A 296 15.59 -21.90 2.23
CA ILE A 296 14.98 -23.12 1.66
C ILE A 296 14.42 -22.85 0.25
N GLY A 297 13.78 -21.71 0.02
CA GLY A 297 13.30 -21.31 -1.29
C GLY A 297 14.40 -21.17 -2.35
N LEU A 298 15.56 -20.62 -1.97
CA LEU A 298 16.75 -20.52 -2.82
C LEU A 298 17.47 -21.83 -3.05
N ILE A 299 17.16 -22.87 -2.28
CA ILE A 299 17.79 -24.18 -2.45
C ILE A 299 16.78 -25.29 -2.71
N SER A 300 15.54 -24.99 -3.06
CA SER A 300 14.59 -26.02 -3.41
C SER A 300 14.76 -26.43 -4.87
N ASP A 301 14.75 -27.73 -5.17
CA ASP A 301 14.68 -28.17 -6.58
C ASP A 301 13.41 -27.65 -7.26
N PHE A 302 12.31 -27.41 -6.53
CA PHE A 302 11.12 -26.78 -7.10
C PHE A 302 11.39 -25.39 -7.65
N SER A 303 12.40 -24.67 -7.13
CA SER A 303 12.74 -23.31 -7.54
C SER A 303 13.77 -23.26 -8.67
N HIS A 304 14.40 -24.38 -8.99
CA HIS A 304 15.59 -24.42 -9.87
C HIS A 304 15.50 -25.43 -11.00
N SER A 305 14.59 -26.40 -10.93
CA SER A 305 14.57 -27.53 -11.84
C SER A 305 13.15 -27.96 -12.20
N SER A 306 12.99 -28.63 -13.34
CA SER A 306 11.73 -29.29 -13.68
C SER A 306 11.51 -30.55 -12.82
N VAL A 307 10.70 -30.42 -11.75
CA VAL A 307 10.39 -31.52 -10.85
C VAL A 307 9.21 -32.35 -11.37
N GLU A 308 9.41 -33.66 -11.56
CA GLU A 308 8.31 -34.57 -11.90
C GLU A 308 7.47 -34.93 -10.67
N LYS A 309 6.15 -35.08 -10.88
CA LYS A 309 5.22 -35.47 -9.82
C LYS A 309 5.58 -36.87 -9.31
N GLN A 310 5.82 -36.98 -8.00
CA GLN A 310 6.03 -38.28 -7.34
C GLN A 310 4.80 -38.73 -6.57
N SER A 311 4.68 -40.05 -6.35
CA SER A 311 3.55 -40.67 -5.63
C SER A 311 3.50 -40.32 -4.14
N TRP A 312 4.65 -40.01 -3.54
CA TRP A 312 4.79 -39.67 -2.13
C TRP A 312 4.71 -38.16 -1.84
N PHE A 313 4.49 -37.33 -2.87
CA PHE A 313 4.34 -35.90 -2.68
C PHE A 313 3.09 -35.57 -1.85
N THR A 314 3.29 -34.70 -0.87
CA THR A 314 2.20 -34.13 -0.07
C THR A 314 1.35 -33.17 -0.91
N ALA A 315 0.13 -32.86 -0.46
CA ALA A 315 -0.72 -31.85 -1.10
C ALA A 315 -0.01 -30.49 -1.26
N MET A 316 0.82 -30.11 -0.28
CA MET A 316 1.64 -28.89 -0.34
C MET A 316 2.66 -28.95 -1.48
N GLN A 317 3.42 -30.03 -1.60
CA GLN A 317 4.39 -30.21 -2.69
C GLN A 317 3.73 -30.25 -4.07
N LEU A 318 2.57 -30.89 -4.19
CA LEU A 318 1.75 -30.85 -5.41
C LEU A 318 1.29 -29.41 -5.75
N GLY A 319 0.95 -28.62 -4.73
CA GLY A 319 0.65 -27.20 -4.88
C GLY A 319 1.86 -26.39 -5.35
N HIS A 320 3.05 -26.64 -4.79
CA HIS A 320 4.29 -26.00 -5.24
C HIS A 320 4.59 -26.30 -6.71
N LEU A 321 4.44 -27.56 -7.14
CA LEU A 321 4.61 -27.96 -8.53
C LEU A 321 3.65 -27.23 -9.47
N ALA A 322 2.36 -27.18 -9.12
CA ALA A 322 1.35 -26.49 -9.91
C ALA A 322 1.60 -24.97 -9.98
N ASN A 323 2.14 -24.38 -8.91
CA ASN A 323 2.50 -22.96 -8.87
C ASN A 323 3.72 -22.67 -9.76
N GLU A 324 4.77 -23.50 -9.72
CA GLU A 324 5.97 -23.29 -10.54
C GLU A 324 5.66 -23.39 -12.04
N GLN A 325 4.76 -24.30 -12.44
CA GLN A 325 4.29 -24.42 -13.82
C GLN A 325 3.57 -23.17 -14.32
N LYS A 326 2.87 -22.45 -13.43
CA LYS A 326 2.23 -21.18 -13.78
C LYS A 326 3.24 -20.04 -13.80
N ARG A 327 4.16 -20.03 -12.83
CA ARG A 327 5.08 -18.93 -12.62
C ARG A 327 6.31 -19.38 -11.81
N GLN A 328 7.49 -19.20 -12.40
CA GLN A 328 8.74 -19.55 -11.76
C GLN A 328 9.04 -18.61 -10.59
N ILE A 329 9.21 -19.14 -9.38
CA ILE A 329 9.21 -18.30 -8.19
C ILE A 329 10.54 -17.63 -7.94
N ALA A 330 11.65 -18.33 -8.18
CA ALA A 330 12.97 -17.75 -8.01
C ALA A 330 13.14 -16.48 -8.88
N THR A 331 12.85 -16.61 -10.18
CA THR A 331 13.04 -15.55 -11.18
C THR A 331 12.01 -14.42 -11.07
N THR A 332 10.79 -14.74 -10.67
CA THR A 332 9.73 -13.73 -10.55
C THR A 332 9.83 -12.94 -9.25
N TRP A 333 10.14 -13.59 -8.13
CA TRP A 333 9.91 -13.03 -6.79
C TRP A 333 11.20 -12.90 -5.99
N ILE A 334 11.92 -14.00 -5.79
CA ILE A 334 13.04 -14.04 -4.86
C ILE A 334 14.22 -13.22 -5.41
N TYR A 335 14.61 -13.44 -6.66
CA TYR A 335 15.72 -12.73 -7.28
C TYR A 335 15.47 -11.23 -7.45
N PRO A 336 14.31 -10.76 -7.95
CA PRO A 336 14.05 -9.32 -8.00
C PRO A 336 14.01 -8.66 -6.62
N ALA A 337 13.49 -9.36 -5.60
CA ALA A 337 13.48 -8.86 -4.23
C ALA A 337 14.89 -8.70 -3.66
N MET A 338 15.79 -9.63 -3.97
CA MET A 338 17.20 -9.55 -3.58
C MET A 338 17.95 -8.47 -4.37
N GLY A 339 17.88 -8.52 -5.71
CA GLY A 339 18.70 -7.72 -6.60
C GLY A 339 20.19 -7.80 -6.25
N SER A 340 20.90 -6.68 -6.38
CA SER A 340 22.32 -6.57 -6.06
C SER A 340 22.65 -6.35 -4.58
N ARG A 341 21.67 -6.50 -3.67
CA ARG A 341 21.78 -6.19 -2.23
C ARG A 341 22.62 -7.23 -1.49
N ARG A 342 23.23 -6.83 -0.37
CA ARG A 342 24.00 -7.76 0.48
C ARG A 342 23.05 -8.72 1.17
N LEU A 343 23.39 -10.00 1.18
CA LEU A 343 22.55 -11.03 1.80
C LEU A 343 23.20 -11.51 3.10
N ILE A 344 22.41 -11.50 4.17
CA ILE A 344 22.86 -11.85 5.52
C ILE A 344 21.82 -12.75 6.18
N CYS A 345 22.22 -13.70 7.02
CA CYS A 345 21.29 -14.47 7.87
C CYS A 345 21.88 -14.71 9.27
N THR A 346 21.02 -15.06 10.22
CA THR A 346 21.43 -15.42 11.59
C THR A 346 22.03 -16.83 11.64
N PRO A 347 22.88 -17.14 12.63
CA PRO A 347 23.41 -18.50 12.84
C PRO A 347 22.31 -19.54 13.02
N GLU A 348 21.23 -19.21 13.73
CA GLU A 348 20.08 -20.10 13.93
C GLU A 348 19.40 -20.40 12.60
N ALA A 349 19.20 -19.38 11.76
CA ALA A 349 18.56 -19.57 10.46
C ALA A 349 19.40 -20.44 9.52
N ALA A 350 20.72 -20.22 9.51
CA ALA A 350 21.67 -21.03 8.75
C ALA A 350 21.73 -22.47 9.27
N SER A 351 21.83 -22.66 10.59
CA SER A 351 21.88 -23.97 11.25
C SER A 351 20.63 -24.80 10.97
N THR A 352 19.44 -24.23 11.18
CA THR A 352 18.17 -24.91 10.87
C THR A 352 18.06 -25.24 9.38
N CYS A 353 18.51 -24.35 8.48
CA CYS A 353 18.54 -24.64 7.05
C CYS A 353 19.45 -25.84 6.74
N ARG A 354 20.68 -25.86 7.28
CA ARG A 354 21.62 -26.97 7.12
C ARG A 354 21.05 -28.28 7.66
N GLU A 355 20.42 -28.26 8.82
CA GLU A 355 19.79 -29.44 9.43
C GLU A 355 18.67 -30.01 8.55
N ILE A 356 17.75 -29.16 8.08
CA ILE A 356 16.66 -29.58 7.20
C ILE A 356 17.21 -30.23 5.93
N VAL A 357 18.13 -29.57 5.24
CA VAL A 357 18.66 -30.05 3.95
C VAL A 357 19.49 -31.32 4.12
N THR A 358 20.29 -31.42 5.17
CA THR A 358 21.08 -32.64 5.45
C THR A 358 20.17 -33.82 5.77
N THR A 359 19.03 -33.58 6.41
CA THR A 359 18.08 -34.63 6.80
C THR A 359 17.22 -35.11 5.64
N ILE A 360 16.74 -34.19 4.79
CA ILE A 360 15.71 -34.52 3.81
C ILE A 360 16.04 -34.13 2.38
N GLY A 361 17.07 -33.34 2.11
CA GLY A 361 17.36 -32.74 0.81
C GLY A 361 17.90 -33.73 -0.23
N THR A 362 17.70 -33.40 -1.51
CA THR A 362 18.32 -34.12 -2.63
C THR A 362 19.81 -33.73 -2.77
N PRO A 363 20.63 -34.49 -3.54
CA PRO A 363 22.03 -34.13 -3.77
C PRO A 363 22.22 -32.73 -4.40
N SER A 364 21.32 -32.30 -5.29
CA SER A 364 21.34 -30.95 -5.87
C SER A 364 20.97 -29.87 -4.85
N GLU A 365 20.00 -30.14 -3.97
CA GLU A 365 19.63 -29.23 -2.87
C GLU A 365 20.79 -29.04 -1.88
N VAL A 366 21.49 -30.12 -1.54
CA VAL A 366 22.72 -30.09 -0.72
C VAL A 366 23.84 -29.31 -1.42
N ALA A 367 24.06 -29.54 -2.72
CA ALA A 367 25.09 -28.84 -3.48
C ALA A 367 24.84 -27.32 -3.52
N ARG A 368 23.59 -26.90 -3.78
CA ARG A 368 23.22 -25.47 -3.75
C ARG A 368 23.33 -24.86 -2.35
N LEU A 369 23.01 -25.60 -1.28
CA LEU A 369 23.23 -25.14 0.09
C LEU A 369 24.72 -24.81 0.35
N ASN A 370 25.63 -25.68 -0.11
CA ASN A 370 27.07 -25.49 0.09
C ASN A 370 27.60 -24.25 -0.65
N LEU A 371 27.01 -23.91 -1.79
CA LEU A 371 27.32 -22.66 -2.51
C LEU A 371 26.67 -21.44 -1.85
N LEU A 372 25.41 -21.58 -1.40
CA LEU A 372 24.64 -20.48 -0.80
C LEU A 372 25.25 -20.02 0.53
N LEU A 373 25.67 -20.96 1.37
CA LEU A 373 26.30 -20.72 2.68
C LEU A 373 27.78 -21.12 2.67
N CYS A 374 28.47 -20.79 1.57
CA CYS A 374 29.89 -21.08 1.42
C CYS A 374 30.70 -20.28 2.45
N GLU A 375 31.52 -20.98 3.23
CA GLU A 375 32.43 -20.38 4.23
C GLU A 375 33.85 -20.16 3.67
N ASP A 376 34.15 -20.71 2.50
CA ASP A 376 35.43 -20.55 1.83
C ASP A 376 35.54 -19.18 1.16
N GLN A 377 36.23 -18.26 1.84
CA GLN A 377 36.46 -16.89 1.37
C GLN A 377 37.40 -16.80 0.15
N THR A 378 38.03 -17.90 -0.25
CA THR A 378 38.90 -17.93 -1.44
C THR A 378 38.12 -18.01 -2.74
N ILE A 379 36.88 -18.48 -2.71
CA ILE A 379 36.01 -18.58 -3.88
C ILE A 379 35.39 -17.21 -4.16
N SER A 380 35.57 -16.72 -5.40
CA SER A 380 34.98 -15.43 -5.80
C SER A 380 33.46 -15.52 -5.90
N ARG A 381 32.79 -14.38 -5.72
CA ARG A 381 31.34 -14.27 -5.93
C ARG A 381 30.94 -14.73 -7.33
N GLU A 382 31.70 -14.33 -8.34
CA GLU A 382 31.43 -14.67 -9.74
C GLU A 382 31.49 -16.18 -9.95
N GLN A 383 32.45 -16.86 -9.32
CA GLN A 383 32.56 -18.31 -9.36
C GLN A 383 31.38 -18.99 -8.66
N LEU A 384 31.00 -18.52 -7.47
CA LEU A 384 29.83 -19.06 -6.75
C LEU A 384 28.54 -18.92 -7.58
N VAL A 385 28.29 -17.76 -8.20
CA VAL A 385 27.11 -17.55 -9.04
C VAL A 385 27.16 -18.44 -10.29
N GLN A 386 28.32 -18.60 -10.93
CA GLN A 386 28.46 -19.52 -12.06
C GLN A 386 28.21 -20.99 -11.68
N ASP A 387 28.71 -21.43 -10.52
CA ASP A 387 28.49 -22.79 -10.04
C ASP A 387 27.04 -23.00 -9.61
N PHE A 388 26.42 -21.97 -9.03
CA PHE A 388 25.00 -21.99 -8.67
C PHE A 388 24.11 -22.07 -9.92
N GLN A 389 24.46 -21.35 -10.99
CA GLN A 389 23.78 -21.43 -12.29
C GLN A 389 23.86 -22.84 -12.90
N LYS A 390 24.96 -23.57 -12.74
CA LYS A 390 25.06 -24.96 -13.23
C LYS A 390 24.07 -25.91 -12.53
N LEU A 391 23.57 -25.53 -11.35
CA LEU A 391 22.61 -26.28 -10.56
C LEU A 391 21.16 -25.77 -10.75
N SER A 392 20.92 -24.91 -11.75
CA SER A 392 19.59 -24.39 -12.06
C SER A 392 19.31 -24.35 -13.56
N ASP A 393 18.11 -24.79 -13.92
CA ASP A 393 17.51 -24.66 -15.26
C ASP A 393 17.02 -23.23 -15.54
N HIS A 394 17.10 -22.33 -14.56
CA HIS A 394 16.61 -20.96 -14.64
C HIS A 394 17.78 -19.98 -14.55
N GLU A 395 17.63 -18.81 -15.16
CA GLU A 395 18.65 -17.77 -15.12
C GLU A 395 18.85 -17.27 -13.68
N VAL A 396 20.08 -17.38 -13.21
CA VAL A 396 20.56 -16.88 -11.93
C VAL A 396 21.18 -15.50 -12.18
N PRO A 397 20.72 -14.44 -11.50
CA PRO A 397 21.24 -13.10 -11.73
C PRO A 397 22.73 -13.00 -11.44
N ALA A 398 23.48 -12.42 -12.39
CA ALA A 398 24.93 -12.23 -12.26
C ALA A 398 25.32 -11.28 -11.11
N ASP A 399 24.39 -10.45 -10.66
CA ASP A 399 24.55 -9.50 -9.56
C ASP A 399 24.16 -10.07 -8.18
N LEU A 400 23.62 -11.29 -8.12
CA LEU A 400 23.28 -11.97 -6.88
C LEU A 400 24.51 -12.05 -5.96
N ARG A 401 24.35 -11.61 -4.71
CA ARG A 401 25.44 -11.50 -3.73
C ARG A 401 25.64 -12.77 -2.92
N LEU A 402 26.15 -13.82 -3.57
CA LEU A 402 26.60 -15.04 -2.91
C LEU A 402 28.03 -14.90 -2.34
N PRO A 403 28.35 -15.60 -1.22
CA PRO A 403 27.44 -16.38 -0.38
C PRO A 403 26.59 -15.47 0.53
N VAL A 404 25.49 -16.01 1.07
CA VAL A 404 24.75 -15.36 2.15
C VAL A 404 25.64 -15.39 3.40
N LYS A 405 25.94 -14.21 3.95
CA LYS A 405 26.85 -14.09 5.09
C LYS A 405 26.12 -14.45 6.38
N ILE A 406 26.66 -15.39 7.13
CA ILE A 406 26.23 -15.67 8.50
C ILE A 406 26.85 -14.61 9.39
N VAL A 407 26.04 -13.93 10.21
CA VAL A 407 26.56 -12.93 11.16
C VAL A 407 27.08 -13.59 12.44
N ASP A 408 28.37 -13.44 12.69
CA ASP A 408 29.02 -13.93 13.91
C ASP A 408 28.62 -13.12 15.16
N ASN A 409 28.41 -11.81 14.98
CA ASN A 409 27.89 -10.91 15.99
C ASN A 409 26.45 -10.56 15.64
N THR A 410 25.50 -11.21 16.29
CA THR A 410 24.18 -10.59 16.43
C THR A 410 24.43 -9.18 17.01
N PRO A 411 23.77 -8.11 16.52
CA PRO A 411 23.61 -6.91 17.32
C PRO A 411 23.18 -7.38 18.70
N ASN A 412 23.57 -6.68 19.77
CA ASN A 412 23.03 -6.99 21.09
C ASN A 412 21.49 -6.93 20.99
N THR A 413 20.86 -8.05 20.70
CA THR A 413 19.41 -8.23 20.79
C THR A 413 19.02 -8.11 22.27
N SER A 414 19.99 -8.29 23.17
CA SER A 414 20.05 -7.85 24.56
C SER A 414 19.67 -6.37 24.77
N ASP A 415 20.02 -5.49 23.83
CA ASP A 415 19.76 -4.04 23.90
C ASP A 415 18.41 -3.68 23.28
N LEU A 416 17.70 -4.65 22.68
CA LEU A 416 16.32 -4.43 22.24
C LEU A 416 15.43 -4.19 23.46
N PRO A 417 14.52 -3.19 23.42
CA PRO A 417 13.55 -2.97 24.47
C PRO A 417 12.74 -4.25 24.75
N SER A 418 12.36 -4.47 26.01
CA SER A 418 11.55 -5.62 26.44
C SER A 418 10.27 -5.83 25.61
N GLU A 419 9.71 -4.73 25.11
CA GLU A 419 8.53 -4.65 24.27
C GLU A 419 8.73 -5.37 22.92
N VAL A 420 9.95 -5.36 22.37
CA VAL A 420 10.28 -6.07 21.13
C VAL A 420 10.23 -7.58 21.37
N TRP A 421 10.73 -8.04 22.51
CA TRP A 421 10.67 -9.45 22.89
C TRP A 421 9.25 -9.92 23.19
N GLU A 422 8.44 -9.06 23.81
CA GLU A 422 7.01 -9.32 24.02
C GLU A 422 6.27 -9.41 22.68
N ALA A 423 6.56 -8.53 21.72
CA ALA A 423 6.00 -8.60 20.37
C ALA A 423 6.35 -9.90 19.66
N LEU A 424 7.53 -10.45 19.91
CA LEU A 424 8.02 -11.70 19.32
C LEU A 424 7.68 -12.96 20.14
N ARG A 425 6.93 -12.86 21.25
CA ARG A 425 6.70 -13.99 22.17
C ARG A 425 6.15 -15.24 21.47
N ASP A 426 5.20 -15.06 20.56
CA ASP A 426 4.47 -16.12 19.83
C ASP A 426 5.10 -16.48 18.47
N VAL A 427 6.23 -15.86 18.11
CA VAL A 427 7.01 -16.25 16.95
C VAL A 427 7.92 -17.41 17.36
N THR A 428 8.02 -18.47 16.57
CA THR A 428 8.88 -19.62 16.90
C THR A 428 10.29 -19.43 16.36
N GLU A 429 11.27 -20.11 16.94
CA GLU A 429 12.60 -20.24 16.32
C GLU A 429 12.53 -21.08 15.03
N PRO A 430 13.40 -20.82 14.02
CA PRO A 430 14.46 -19.81 14.00
C PRO A 430 13.97 -18.40 13.62
N THR A 431 12.72 -18.24 13.19
CA THR A 431 12.19 -16.96 12.68
C THR A 431 12.23 -15.84 13.73
N LYS A 432 12.07 -16.17 15.02
CA LYS A 432 12.20 -15.20 16.12
C LYS A 432 13.59 -14.56 16.15
N SER A 433 14.67 -15.35 16.11
CA SER A 433 16.04 -14.81 16.05
C SER A 433 16.24 -13.88 14.85
N VAL A 434 15.72 -14.28 13.67
CA VAL A 434 15.83 -13.52 12.43
C VAL A 434 15.10 -12.18 12.55
N PHE A 435 13.87 -12.19 13.05
CA PHE A 435 13.08 -10.96 13.21
C PHE A 435 13.73 -10.01 14.22
N ALA A 436 14.23 -10.52 15.36
CA ALA A 436 14.94 -9.72 16.34
C ALA A 436 16.21 -9.07 15.73
N PHE A 437 17.01 -9.84 15.00
CA PHE A 437 18.21 -9.35 14.32
C PHE A 437 17.89 -8.26 13.27
N GLY A 438 16.89 -8.51 12.42
CA GLY A 438 16.47 -7.56 11.40
C GLY A 438 15.96 -6.25 12.00
N TRP A 439 15.22 -6.35 13.11
CA TRP A 439 14.73 -5.19 13.84
C TRP A 439 15.87 -4.36 14.44
N ALA A 440 16.79 -5.00 15.17
CA ALA A 440 17.94 -4.35 15.80
C ALA A 440 18.87 -3.68 14.78
N SER A 441 19.04 -4.30 13.61
CA SER A 441 19.93 -3.80 12.55
C SER A 441 19.25 -2.82 11.59
N HIS A 442 17.94 -2.60 11.73
CA HIS A 442 17.11 -1.88 10.76
C HIS A 442 17.20 -2.44 9.32
N TYR A 443 17.43 -3.74 9.19
CA TYR A 443 17.44 -4.43 7.90
C TYR A 443 16.06 -4.96 7.55
N THR A 444 15.72 -4.89 6.27
CA THR A 444 14.56 -5.55 5.70
C THR A 444 14.76 -7.05 5.77
N THR A 445 13.85 -7.72 6.49
CA THR A 445 13.82 -9.18 6.62
C THR A 445 12.96 -9.78 5.53
N LEU A 446 13.50 -10.70 4.75
CA LEU A 446 12.77 -11.49 3.76
C LEU A 446 12.39 -12.82 4.39
N THR A 447 11.11 -13.18 4.35
CA THR A 447 10.60 -14.45 4.87
C THR A 447 9.43 -14.94 4.03
N SER A 448 9.16 -16.24 4.02
CA SER A 448 7.89 -16.84 3.56
C SER A 448 7.04 -17.34 4.73
N ASN A 449 7.44 -17.08 5.99
CA ASN A 449 6.73 -17.51 7.18
C ASN A 449 5.59 -16.55 7.53
N GLY A 450 4.46 -16.71 6.85
CA GLY A 450 3.26 -15.89 7.10
C GLY A 450 2.72 -16.01 8.52
N ALA A 451 2.88 -17.17 9.18
CA ALA A 451 2.43 -17.37 10.56
C ALA A 451 3.23 -16.50 11.54
N GLY A 452 4.55 -16.46 11.41
CA GLY A 452 5.42 -15.61 12.22
C GLY A 452 5.09 -14.12 12.07
N ILE A 453 4.85 -13.66 10.85
CA ILE A 453 4.43 -12.26 10.59
C ILE A 453 3.06 -11.96 11.20
N THR A 454 2.12 -12.90 11.08
CA THR A 454 0.76 -12.74 11.64
C THR A 454 0.83 -12.62 13.16
N SER A 455 1.60 -13.49 13.82
CA SER A 455 1.81 -13.44 15.27
C SER A 455 2.47 -12.12 15.70
N LEU A 456 3.55 -11.72 15.01
CA LEU A 456 4.24 -10.44 15.29
C LEU A 456 3.29 -9.25 15.15
N THR A 457 2.55 -9.20 14.04
CA THR A 457 1.63 -8.10 13.72
C THR A 457 0.54 -7.99 14.78
N LYS A 458 -0.09 -9.12 15.13
CA LYS A 458 -1.11 -9.19 16.18
C LYS A 458 -0.57 -8.71 17.53
N ASN A 459 0.62 -9.16 17.93
CA ASN A 459 1.19 -8.78 19.22
C ASN A 459 1.53 -7.28 19.27
N LEU A 460 2.02 -6.71 18.16
CA LEU A 460 2.27 -5.27 18.08
C LEU A 460 0.99 -4.43 18.17
N GLU A 461 -0.10 -4.92 17.59
CA GLU A 461 -1.43 -4.32 17.70
C GLU A 461 -1.96 -4.39 19.13
N ASP A 462 -1.93 -5.57 19.76
CA ASP A 462 -2.40 -5.78 21.14
C ASP A 462 -1.65 -4.89 22.14
N MET A 463 -0.38 -4.61 21.89
CA MET A 463 0.46 -3.74 22.73
C MET A 463 0.32 -2.25 22.42
N SER A 464 -0.37 -1.87 21.33
CA SER A 464 -0.39 -0.49 20.83
C SER A 464 1.03 0.08 20.66
N TYR A 465 1.96 -0.71 20.11
CA TYR A 465 3.38 -0.35 20.03
C TYR A 465 3.60 0.89 19.15
N GLN A 466 4.07 1.98 19.77
CA GLN A 466 4.18 3.30 19.15
C GLN A 466 5.46 3.51 18.34
N SER A 467 6.52 2.74 18.63
CA SER A 467 7.80 2.89 17.93
C SER A 467 7.76 2.23 16.55
N LYS A 468 8.78 2.51 15.73
CA LYS A 468 8.89 1.99 14.37
C LYS A 468 8.91 0.46 14.35
N TRP A 469 7.98 -0.13 13.61
CA TRP A 469 7.89 -1.57 13.37
C TRP A 469 9.07 -2.09 12.52
N PRO A 470 9.40 -3.38 12.57
CA PRO A 470 10.49 -3.94 11.77
C PRO A 470 10.11 -3.91 10.29
N SER A 471 11.11 -3.73 9.43
CA SER A 471 10.91 -3.87 7.99
C SER A 471 10.93 -5.36 7.66
N VAL A 472 9.76 -5.93 7.35
CA VAL A 472 9.61 -7.34 6.97
C VAL A 472 8.85 -7.41 5.67
N TRP A 473 9.38 -8.17 4.72
CA TRP A 473 8.70 -8.50 3.47
C TRP A 473 8.38 -9.99 3.45
N LEU A 474 7.10 -10.29 3.28
CA LEU A 474 6.63 -11.64 3.05
C LEU A 474 6.70 -11.97 1.57
N CYS A 475 7.51 -12.96 1.23
CA CYS A 475 7.39 -13.60 -0.06
C CYS A 475 6.02 -14.29 -0.14
N PRO A 476 5.20 -13.98 -1.16
CA PRO A 476 3.82 -14.48 -1.26
C PRO A 476 3.73 -16.00 -1.42
N PHE A 477 4.87 -16.66 -1.61
CA PHE A 477 4.95 -18.09 -1.74
C PHE A 477 6.02 -18.65 -0.79
N SER A 478 5.68 -19.75 -0.14
CA SER A 478 6.65 -20.60 0.53
C SER A 478 7.12 -21.72 -0.41
N ARG A 479 8.25 -22.32 -0.07
CA ARG A 479 8.82 -23.46 -0.77
C ARG A 479 9.22 -24.51 0.25
N SER A 480 8.98 -25.76 -0.13
CA SER A 480 9.54 -26.93 0.55
C SER A 480 10.69 -27.46 -0.29
N LEU A 481 11.53 -28.29 0.31
CA LEU A 481 12.41 -29.16 -0.48
C LEU A 481 11.56 -30.19 -1.24
N VAL A 482 12.08 -30.69 -2.36
CA VAL A 482 11.56 -31.93 -2.96
C VAL A 482 11.85 -33.04 -1.98
N GLY A 483 13.12 -33.15 -1.62
CA GLY A 483 13.65 -34.13 -0.70
C GLY A 483 13.56 -35.57 -1.18
N VAL A 484 13.83 -36.51 -0.28
CA VAL A 484 13.83 -37.96 -0.57
C VAL A 484 12.66 -38.69 0.11
N PRO A 485 12.15 -39.83 -0.39
CA PRO A 485 11.09 -40.60 0.26
C PRO A 485 11.48 -41.06 1.67
N LYS A 486 10.50 -41.19 2.60
CA LYS A 486 10.78 -41.64 3.99
C LYS A 486 11.50 -42.99 4.08
N HIS A 487 11.09 -43.99 3.30
CA HIS A 487 11.72 -45.32 3.34
C HIS A 487 13.22 -45.28 2.95
N LEU A 488 13.60 -44.44 1.99
CA LEU A 488 15.01 -44.21 1.63
C LEU A 488 15.78 -43.39 2.68
N ARG A 489 15.10 -42.69 3.60
CA ARG A 489 15.74 -41.96 4.71
C ARG A 489 16.08 -42.89 5.87
N ASP A 490 15.20 -43.83 6.17
CA ASP A 490 15.31 -44.72 7.34
C ASP A 490 16.14 -45.99 7.05
N GLY A 491 16.64 -46.15 5.82
CA GLY A 491 17.46 -47.29 5.42
C GLY A 491 16.68 -48.60 5.31
N GLU A 492 15.35 -48.54 5.21
CA GLU A 492 14.50 -49.70 4.96
C GLU A 492 14.37 -49.88 3.44
N GLU A 493 15.10 -50.88 2.90
CA GLU A 493 14.99 -51.36 1.51
C GLU A 493 13.64 -51.98 1.18
#